data_AF-A0A3L8SJD9-F1
#
_entry.id   AF-A0A3L8SJD9-F1
#
_cell.length_a   1.000
_cell.length_b   1.000
_cell.length_c   1.000
_cell.angle_alpha   90.00
_cell.angle_beta   90.00
_cell.angle_gamma   90.00
#
_symmetry.space_group_name_H-M   'P 1'
#
loop_
_entity.id
_entity.type
_entity.pdbx_description
1 polymer ?
#
loop_
_entity_poly.entity_id
_entity_poly.type
_entity_poly.pdbx_seq_one_letter_code
_entity_poly.pdbx_strand_id
1 'polypeptide(L)'
;LWVTVKMLVGDVIQARKDYPHLVDRTTAVARKLGFPEIIMPGDIRNDIYITLLYGDFDKYNKTTQRNVEVIMCVCDEEGKVLPNAVCLGAGDRPVSEYRSVVYYQVKQPRWMETLKVCCGNLPLYFFTS
;
A
#
# COMPACT_ATOMS: atom_id res chain seq x y z
N LEU A 1 11.06 5.78 21.69
CA LEU A 1 9.75 5.20 21.31
C LEU A 1 9.87 3.69 21.48
N TRP A 2 9.01 3.04 22.27
CA TRP A 2 9.03 1.59 22.45
C TRP A 2 7.80 1.00 21.77
N VAL A 3 8.00 0.00 20.91
CA VAL A 3 6.92 -0.72 20.22
C VAL A 3 6.97 -2.17 20.68
N THR A 4 5.81 -2.73 21.02
CA THR A 4 5.68 -4.15 21.39
C THR A 4 4.72 -4.83 20.43
N VAL A 5 5.14 -5.97 19.88
CA VAL A 5 4.34 -6.80 18.98
C VAL A 5 3.91 -8.05 19.73
N LYS A 6 2.61 -8.35 19.75
CA LYS A 6 2.06 -9.56 20.36
C LYS A 6 1.16 -10.27 19.36
N MET A 7 1.44 -11.55 19.11
CA MET A 7 0.58 -12.39 18.28
C MET A 7 -0.63 -12.86 19.10
N LEU A 8 -1.84 -12.68 18.57
CA LEU A 8 -3.08 -13.21 19.13
C LEU A 8 -3.61 -14.29 18.19
N VAL A 9 -3.99 -15.45 18.73
CA VAL A 9 -4.50 -16.59 17.96
C VAL A 9 -6.03 -16.53 17.93
N GLY A 10 -6.62 -16.75 16.77
CA GLY A 10 -8.07 -16.71 16.55
C GLY A 10 -8.50 -15.60 15.60
N ASP A 11 -9.79 -15.54 15.29
CA ASP A 11 -10.34 -14.44 14.51
C ASP A 11 -10.48 -13.16 15.36
N VAL A 12 -10.83 -12.05 14.72
CA VAL A 12 -11.00 -10.75 15.41
C VAL A 12 -12.09 -10.82 16.50
N ILE A 13 -13.11 -11.67 16.32
CA ILE A 13 -14.23 -11.79 17.25
C ILE A 13 -13.77 -12.50 18.53
N GLN A 14 -13.03 -13.58 18.39
CA GLN A 14 -12.43 -14.34 19.48
C GLN A 14 -11.35 -13.51 20.19
N ALA A 15 -10.47 -12.84 19.44
CA ALA A 15 -9.45 -11.97 20.03
C ALA A 15 -10.06 -10.85 20.89
N ARG A 16 -11.19 -10.26 20.45
CA ARG A 16 -11.95 -9.27 21.23
C ARG A 16 -12.55 -9.85 22.52
N LYS A 17 -12.99 -11.10 22.49
CA LYS A 17 -13.58 -11.78 23.66
C LYS A 17 -12.50 -12.13 24.68
N ASP A 18 -11.37 -12.66 24.22
CA ASP A 18 -10.30 -13.18 25.07
C ASP A 18 -9.35 -12.07 25.56
N TYR A 19 -9.22 -10.97 24.81
CA TYR A 19 -8.33 -9.85 25.10
C TYR A 19 -9.01 -8.47 24.90
N PRO A 20 -10.11 -8.16 25.61
CA PRO A 20 -10.88 -6.92 25.39
C PRO A 20 -10.11 -5.63 25.71
N HIS A 21 -9.05 -5.72 26.53
CA HIS A 21 -8.17 -4.59 26.86
C HIS A 21 -7.10 -4.34 25.79
N LEU A 22 -6.87 -5.29 24.87
CA LEU A 22 -5.92 -5.18 23.76
C LEU A 22 -6.62 -4.92 22.43
N VAL A 23 -7.81 -5.49 22.23
CA VAL A 23 -8.57 -5.41 20.99
C VAL A 23 -10.01 -5.02 21.33
N ASP A 24 -10.34 -3.76 21.05
CA ASP A 24 -11.68 -3.20 21.26
C ASP A 24 -12.42 -3.03 19.92
N ARG A 25 -13.56 -2.30 19.94
CA ARG A 25 -14.32 -2.00 18.73
C ARG A 25 -13.67 -0.91 17.87
N THR A 26 -12.83 -0.07 18.45
CA THR A 26 -12.15 1.03 17.74
C THR A 26 -10.81 0.62 17.14
N THR A 27 -10.29 -0.54 17.53
CA THR A 27 -9.06 -1.12 17.03
C THR A 27 -9.15 -1.31 15.52
N ALA A 28 -8.27 -0.61 14.80
CA ALA A 28 -8.17 -0.70 13.35
C ALA A 28 -7.79 -2.15 12.96
N VAL A 29 -8.63 -2.76 12.12
CA VAL A 29 -8.35 -4.10 11.58
C VAL A 29 -7.78 -3.91 10.19
N ALA A 30 -6.46 -4.04 10.10
CA ALA A 30 -5.80 -4.11 8.81
C ALA A 30 -5.80 -5.56 8.30
N ARG A 31 -6.34 -5.80 7.10
CA ARG A 31 -6.07 -7.04 6.37
C ARG A 31 -4.63 -6.99 5.84
N LYS A 32 -3.97 -8.14 5.78
CA LYS A 32 -2.67 -8.29 5.11
C LYS A 32 -2.76 -7.69 3.71
N LEU A 33 -1.93 -6.69 3.42
CA LEU A 33 -1.75 -6.19 2.06
C LEU A 33 -1.02 -7.29 1.27
N GLY A 34 -1.76 -7.99 0.42
CA GLY A 34 -1.28 -9.12 -0.35
C GLY A 34 -2.38 -10.12 -0.67
N PHE A 35 -2.05 -11.14 -1.45
CA PHE A 35 -3.02 -12.16 -1.83
C PHE A 35 -3.49 -12.96 -0.60
N PRO A 36 -4.82 -13.16 -0.43
CA PRO A 36 -5.33 -14.10 0.56
C PRO A 36 -4.92 -15.53 0.17
N GLU A 37 -4.56 -16.33 1.18
CA GLU A 37 -4.14 -17.73 0.97
C GLU A 37 -5.30 -18.64 0.56
N ILE A 38 -6.54 -18.25 0.88
CA ILE A 38 -7.78 -18.97 0.56
C ILE A 38 -8.66 -18.08 -0.32
N ILE A 39 -9.31 -18.70 -1.29
CA ILE A 39 -10.10 -18.04 -2.34
C ILE A 39 -11.50 -18.61 -2.26
N MET A 40 -12.47 -17.79 -1.87
CA MET A 40 -13.83 -18.28 -1.77
C MET A 40 -14.49 -18.26 -3.17
N PRO A 41 -15.33 -19.25 -3.51
CA PRO A 41 -16.13 -19.20 -4.72
C PRO A 41 -17.03 -17.95 -4.70
N GLY A 42 -16.90 -17.09 -5.72
CA GLY A 42 -17.64 -15.82 -5.82
C GLY A 42 -16.79 -14.56 -5.58
N ASP A 43 -15.53 -14.69 -5.14
CA ASP A 43 -14.63 -13.54 -4.99
C ASP A 43 -14.09 -13.07 -6.36
N ILE A 44 -14.42 -11.83 -6.74
CA ILE A 44 -13.82 -11.16 -7.91
C ILE A 44 -12.39 -10.76 -7.53
N ARG A 45 -11.39 -11.38 -8.17
CA ARG A 45 -9.96 -11.19 -7.84
C ARG A 45 -9.21 -10.40 -8.91
N ASN A 46 -9.59 -9.14 -9.07
CA ASN A 46 -8.82 -8.15 -9.83
C ASN A 46 -8.02 -7.24 -8.89
N ASP A 47 -7.45 -7.81 -7.82
CA ASP A 47 -6.59 -7.04 -6.93
C ASP A 47 -5.18 -6.97 -7.53
N ILE A 48 -4.76 -5.75 -7.85
CA ILE A 48 -3.38 -5.48 -8.29
C ILE A 48 -2.67 -4.79 -7.14
N TYR A 49 -1.56 -5.38 -6.71
CA TYR A 49 -0.68 -4.81 -5.70
C TYR A 49 0.61 -4.35 -6.36
N ILE A 50 1.00 -3.12 -6.09
CA ILE A 50 2.25 -2.53 -6.54
C ILE A 50 3.11 -2.27 -5.31
N THR A 51 4.36 -2.73 -5.35
CA THR A 51 5.32 -2.48 -4.28
C THR A 51 6.45 -1.60 -4.80
N LEU A 52 6.58 -0.41 -4.22
CA LEU A 52 7.74 0.46 -4.42
C LEU A 52 8.89 -0.07 -3.56
N LEU A 53 9.82 -0.80 -4.18
CA LEU A 53 10.94 -1.44 -3.46
C LEU A 53 12.04 -0.43 -3.13
N TYR A 54 12.77 0.00 -4.15
CA TYR A 54 13.89 0.93 -4.01
C TYR A 54 14.11 1.69 -5.32
N GLY A 55 14.88 2.77 -5.24
CA GLY A 55 15.41 3.48 -6.41
C GLY A 55 16.90 3.66 -6.26
N ASP A 56 17.60 3.96 -7.36
CA ASP A 56 19.02 4.29 -7.35
C ASP A 56 19.24 5.59 -8.12
N PHE A 57 19.61 6.65 -7.40
CA PHE A 57 19.71 8.00 -7.95
C PHE A 57 21.13 8.53 -7.86
N ASP A 58 21.80 8.62 -9.01
CA ASP A 58 23.16 9.14 -9.07
C ASP A 58 23.24 10.67 -8.99
N LYS A 59 24.38 11.14 -8.47
CA LYS A 59 24.74 12.55 -8.49
C LYS A 59 25.38 12.87 -9.83
N TYR A 60 24.60 13.30 -10.80
CA TYR A 60 25.16 13.58 -12.13
C TYR A 60 26.16 14.75 -12.17
N ASN A 61 26.20 15.64 -11.15
CA ASN A 61 27.22 16.71 -10.98
C ASN A 61 27.09 17.53 -9.67
N LYS A 62 26.44 17.01 -8.61
CA LYS A 62 26.21 17.74 -7.34
C LYS A 62 26.96 17.11 -6.17
N THR A 63 27.32 17.91 -5.17
CA THR A 63 27.99 17.42 -3.94
C THR A 63 27.04 16.67 -3.01
N THR A 64 25.78 17.10 -2.92
CA THR A 64 24.75 16.50 -2.05
C THR A 64 23.79 15.62 -2.84
N GLN A 65 23.23 14.61 -2.16
CA GLN A 65 22.11 13.85 -2.74
C GLN A 65 20.83 14.70 -2.74
N ARG A 66 19.88 14.35 -3.61
CA ARG A 66 18.55 14.95 -3.61
C ARG A 66 17.63 14.18 -2.67
N ASN A 67 16.63 14.88 -2.15
CA ASN A 67 15.48 14.25 -1.51
C ASN A 67 14.56 13.73 -2.62
N VAL A 68 14.21 12.45 -2.55
CA VAL A 68 13.41 11.80 -3.59
C VAL A 68 12.04 11.46 -3.04
N GLU A 69 11.01 11.87 -3.78
CA GLU A 69 9.61 11.51 -3.58
C GLU A 69 9.11 10.82 -4.84
N VAL A 70 8.46 9.67 -4.70
CA VAL A 70 7.80 8.96 -5.79
C VAL A 70 6.31 9.22 -5.68
N ILE A 71 5.73 9.66 -6.79
CA ILE A 71 4.30 9.92 -6.92
C ILE A 71 3.73 8.88 -7.89
N MET A 72 2.66 8.19 -7.50
CA MET A 72 1.97 7.22 -8.36
C MET A 72 0.49 7.57 -8.47
N CYS A 73 -0.04 7.50 -9.68
CA CYS A 73 -1.46 7.65 -9.97
C CYS A 73 -1.86 6.63 -11.03
N VAL A 74 -3.16 6.33 -11.11
CA VAL A 74 -3.71 5.49 -12.19
C VAL A 74 -4.33 6.41 -13.21
N CYS A 75 -4.00 6.25 -14.47
CA CYS A 75 -4.55 7.05 -15.57
C CYS A 75 -5.33 6.18 -16.55
N ASP A 76 -6.27 6.80 -17.26
CA ASP A 76 -6.92 6.22 -18.44
C ASP A 76 -6.04 6.35 -19.69
N GLU A 77 -6.56 5.89 -20.84
CA GLU A 77 -5.87 5.91 -22.13
C GLU A 77 -5.56 7.33 -22.63
N GLU A 78 -6.29 8.34 -22.15
CA GLU A 78 -6.07 9.75 -22.47
C GLU A 78 -5.05 10.41 -21.51
N GLY A 79 -4.52 9.65 -20.56
CA GLY A 79 -3.59 10.13 -19.53
C GLY A 79 -4.27 10.87 -18.38
N LYS A 80 -5.60 10.82 -18.28
CA LYS A 80 -6.35 11.48 -17.20
C LYS A 80 -6.37 10.59 -15.96
N VAL A 81 -6.06 11.21 -14.81
CA VAL A 81 -6.02 10.51 -13.52
C VAL A 81 -7.41 10.01 -13.12
N LEU A 82 -7.51 8.71 -12.86
CA LEU A 82 -8.69 8.06 -12.31
C LEU A 82 -8.81 8.42 -10.82
N PRO A 83 -9.93 9.03 -10.40
CA PRO A 83 -10.11 9.41 -9.02
C PRO A 83 -10.28 8.17 -8.13
N ASN A 84 -9.71 8.20 -6.92
CA ASN A 84 -9.90 7.18 -5.89
C ASN A 84 -9.50 5.75 -6.32
N ALA A 85 -8.50 5.64 -7.21
CA ALA A 85 -8.04 4.37 -7.77
C ALA A 85 -6.92 3.69 -6.97
N VAL A 86 -6.39 4.32 -5.92
CA VAL A 86 -5.28 3.81 -5.12
C VAL A 86 -5.69 3.64 -3.66
N CYS A 87 -5.39 2.48 -3.08
CA CYS A 87 -5.65 2.14 -1.69
C CYS A 87 -4.33 1.89 -0.95
N LEU A 88 -4.01 2.73 0.04
CA LEU A 88 -2.72 2.71 0.76
C LEU A 88 -2.68 1.71 1.93
N GLY A 89 -3.84 1.23 2.35
CA GLY A 89 -3.98 0.43 3.54
C GLY A 89 -5.37 -0.17 3.64
N ALA A 90 -5.52 -1.14 4.53
CA ALA A 90 -6.82 -1.71 4.82
C ALA A 90 -7.63 -0.75 5.70
N GLY A 91 -8.73 -0.23 5.17
CA GLY A 91 -9.64 0.67 5.87
C GLY A 91 -9.46 2.16 5.53
N ASP A 92 -8.36 2.52 4.86
CA ASP A 92 -8.18 3.87 4.36
C ASP A 92 -9.09 4.14 3.15
N ARG A 93 -9.53 5.40 3.04
CA ARG A 93 -10.29 5.84 1.87
C ARG A 93 -9.39 5.77 0.64
N PRO A 94 -9.86 5.23 -0.48
CA PRO A 94 -9.08 5.27 -1.71
C PRO A 94 -8.75 6.72 -2.10
N VAL A 95 -7.56 6.93 -2.65
CA VAL A 95 -7.02 8.21 -3.08
C VAL A 95 -6.71 8.17 -4.58
N SER A 96 -6.63 9.33 -5.22
CA SER A 96 -6.26 9.43 -6.64
C SER A 96 -4.75 9.32 -6.87
N GLU A 97 -3.96 9.62 -5.84
CA GLU A 97 -2.51 9.72 -5.92
C GLU A 97 -1.87 9.19 -4.63
N TYR A 98 -0.84 8.38 -4.78
CA TYR A 98 0.07 7.95 -3.73
C TYR A 98 1.34 8.78 -3.77
N ARG A 99 1.85 9.12 -2.59
CA ARG A 99 3.14 9.81 -2.40
C ARG A 99 3.97 9.04 -1.39
N SER A 100 5.20 8.69 -1.78
CA SER A 100 6.11 7.91 -0.94
C SER A 100 6.68 8.74 0.20
N VAL A 101 7.23 8.07 1.22
CA VAL A 101 8.10 8.73 2.20
C VAL A 101 9.33 9.33 1.52
N VAL A 102 9.81 10.47 2.02
CA VAL A 102 11.00 11.14 1.52
C VAL A 102 12.17 10.87 2.46
N TYR A 103 13.15 10.10 1.99
CA TYR A 103 14.40 9.89 2.71
C TYR A 103 15.39 11.03 2.43
N TYR A 104 15.91 11.64 3.49
CA TYR A 104 16.83 12.77 3.38
C TYR A 104 18.15 12.35 2.76
N GLN A 105 18.44 12.86 1.57
CA GLN A 105 19.74 12.71 0.89
C GLN A 105 20.24 11.25 0.78
N VAL A 106 19.32 10.30 0.64
CA VAL A 106 19.66 8.88 0.48
C VAL A 106 19.79 8.56 -1.01
N LYS A 107 20.93 8.02 -1.44
CA LYS A 107 21.18 7.59 -2.83
C LYS A 107 20.20 6.50 -3.27
N GLN A 108 20.05 5.50 -2.41
CA GLN A 108 19.26 4.30 -2.65
C GLN A 108 18.14 4.20 -1.61
N PRO A 109 17.10 5.04 -1.69
CA PRO A 109 15.95 4.94 -0.79
C PRO A 109 15.29 3.58 -0.97
N ARG A 110 15.00 2.92 0.16
CA ARG A 110 14.28 1.64 0.20
C ARG A 110 12.94 1.88 0.89
N TRP A 111 11.91 2.10 0.10
CA TRP A 111 10.57 2.40 0.60
C TRP A 111 9.90 1.15 1.15
N MET A 112 9.92 0.04 0.40
CA MET A 112 9.19 -1.19 0.73
C MET A 112 7.69 -0.91 0.99
N GLU A 113 7.13 0.05 0.26
CA GLU A 113 5.74 0.50 0.41
C GLU A 113 4.87 -0.26 -0.60
N THR A 114 3.80 -0.91 -0.12
CA THR A 114 2.85 -1.65 -0.96
C THR A 114 1.51 -0.93 -0.99
N LEU A 115 1.00 -0.68 -2.20
CA LEU A 115 -0.32 -0.13 -2.43
C LEU A 115 -1.17 -1.09 -3.26
N LYS A 116 -2.49 -1.00 -3.10
CA LYS A 116 -3.45 -1.74 -3.91
C LYS A 116 -4.11 -0.80 -4.92
N VAL A 117 -4.18 -1.23 -6.17
CA VAL A 117 -4.96 -0.56 -7.21
C VAL A 117 -6.41 -1.02 -7.07
N CYS A 118 -7.30 -0.06 -6.88
CA CYS A 118 -8.72 -0.21 -6.66
C CYS A 118 -9.48 0.32 -7.88
N CYS A 119 -9.21 -0.23 -9.08
CA CYS A 119 -10.03 0.05 -10.25
C CYS A 119 -11.36 -0.69 -10.10
N GLY A 120 -12.44 0.03 -9.81
CA GLY A 120 -13.77 -0.58 -9.77
C GLY A 120 -14.10 -1.20 -11.12
N ASN A 121 -14.03 -2.53 -11.25
CA ASN A 121 -14.42 -3.35 -12.41
C ASN A 121 -13.93 -2.93 -13.82
N LEU A 122 -13.05 -1.95 -13.95
CA LEU A 122 -12.50 -1.54 -15.23
C LEU A 122 -11.41 -2.53 -15.69
N PRO A 123 -11.45 -3.00 -16.94
CA PRO A 123 -10.40 -3.84 -17.50
C PRO A 123 -9.07 -3.06 -17.50
N LEU A 124 -8.05 -3.64 -16.86
CA LEU A 124 -6.70 -3.06 -16.79
C LEU A 124 -5.90 -3.55 -17.99
N TYR A 125 -5.60 -2.66 -18.92
CA TYR A 125 -4.66 -2.90 -20.01
C TYR A 125 -3.25 -2.48 -19.55
N PHE A 126 -2.33 -3.44 -19.39
CA PHE A 126 -0.92 -3.15 -19.12
C PHE A 126 -0.15 -3.09 -20.43
N PHE A 127 0.48 -1.94 -20.71
CA PHE A 127 1.57 -1.85 -21.69
C PHE A 127 2.89 -1.70 -20.94
N THR A 128 3.82 -2.61 -21.17
CA THR A 128 5.23 -2.44 -20.80
C THR A 128 5.95 -1.81 -21.98
N SER A 129 6.54 -0.61 -21.80
CA SER A 129 7.54 -0.09 -22.73
C SER A 129 8.92 -0.68 -22.44
#